data_AF-A0A8K0K4K0-F1
#
_entry.id   AF-A0A8K0K4K0-F1
#
_cell.length_a   1.000
_cell.length_b   1.000
_cell.length_c   1.000
_cell.angle_alpha   90.00
_cell.angle_beta   90.00
_cell.angle_gamma   90.00
#
_symmetry.space_group_name_H-M   'P 1'
#
loop_
_entity.id
_entity.type
_entity.pdbx_description
1 polymer ?
#
loop_
_entity_poly.entity_id
_entity_poly.type
_entity_poly.pdbx_seq_one_letter_code
_entity_poly.pdbx_strand_id
1 'polypeptide(L)'
;MDCYKEVTFLLDQAYGGSSAAHSPPPSPLSATIASTAMEQPSASIGDVKKDAKWLLKASLDSDDTLLHVAIYDWMLQRDLHAELLHTTQLSSRQGQASVKNSLETYLRRASERDPDSLPIQDLLWKYYESISDHASAAKVLQGLANSASAAITLSQRVTYLARAVMCMRSDQVGCAPSLGVFLKQLEDELDVVRIQQKVLDALKGVRHTNQHKAEEAIRRLESELVDIGVLFDAYAEPFGLWECQLAIIYCSGYQDPPLLENIWENILDAELANTSAASSPDNRMRLLLAKVTALGNECSLSPRCFPLAYLTRQLEIRCCRLKADPAIVSSELTSLGIALPKLIDIYDK
;
A
#
# COMPACT_ATOMS: atom_id res chain seq x y z
N MET A 1 -22.60 2.17 -35.00
CA MET A 1 -22.24 0.91 -34.30
C MET A 1 -21.52 -0.06 -35.21
N ASP A 2 -22.03 -0.38 -36.40
CA ASP A 2 -21.38 -1.37 -37.27
C ASP A 2 -20.01 -0.94 -37.82
N CYS A 3 -19.82 0.37 -38.06
CA CYS A 3 -18.51 0.90 -38.47
C CYS A 3 -17.42 0.73 -37.39
N TYR A 4 -17.78 0.85 -36.11
CA TYR A 4 -16.82 0.66 -35.00
C TYR A 4 -16.47 -0.80 -34.80
N LYS A 5 -17.42 -1.71 -35.02
CA LYS A 5 -17.18 -3.16 -35.03
C LYS A 5 -16.18 -3.55 -36.11
N GLU A 6 -16.28 -2.94 -37.29
CA GLU A 6 -15.33 -3.17 -38.39
C GLU A 6 -13.92 -2.68 -38.03
N VAL A 7 -13.78 -1.52 -37.40
CA VAL A 7 -12.48 -1.01 -36.92
C VAL A 7 -11.89 -1.94 -35.85
N THR A 8 -12.69 -2.39 -34.87
CA THR A 8 -12.22 -3.36 -33.87
C THR A 8 -11.90 -4.73 -34.48
N PHE A 9 -12.61 -5.13 -35.55
CA PHE A 9 -12.34 -6.36 -36.29
C PHE A 9 -11.03 -6.29 -37.08
N LEU A 10 -10.72 -5.14 -37.69
CA LEU A 10 -9.43 -4.91 -38.35
C LEU A 10 -8.27 -4.91 -37.34
N LEU A 11 -8.47 -4.31 -36.15
CA LEU A 11 -7.52 -4.40 -35.05
C LEU A 11 -7.37 -5.85 -34.54
N ASP A 12 -8.45 -6.62 -34.48
CA ASP A 12 -8.43 -8.04 -34.14
C ASP A 12 -7.62 -8.87 -35.13
N GLN A 13 -7.78 -8.61 -36.44
CA GLN A 13 -7.04 -9.33 -37.46
C GLN A 13 -5.54 -9.02 -37.37
N ALA A 14 -5.19 -7.76 -37.13
CA ALA A 14 -3.80 -7.33 -37.01
C ALA A 14 -3.11 -7.85 -35.73
N TYR A 15 -3.84 -7.98 -34.61
CA TYR A 15 -3.31 -8.55 -33.37
C TYR A 15 -3.38 -10.09 -33.32
N GLY A 16 -4.47 -10.67 -33.83
CA GLY A 16 -4.75 -12.12 -33.85
C GLY A 16 -3.86 -12.90 -34.82
N GLY A 17 -3.44 -12.28 -35.93
CA GLY A 17 -2.42 -12.84 -36.83
C GLY A 17 -1.06 -13.10 -36.16
N SER A 18 -0.83 -12.55 -34.96
CA SER A 18 0.38 -12.79 -34.16
C SER A 18 0.25 -13.96 -33.16
N SER A 19 -0.94 -14.55 -32.96
CA SER A 19 -1.18 -15.62 -31.96
C SER A 19 -1.42 -17.01 -32.57
N ALA A 20 -1.73 -17.11 -33.87
CA ALA A 20 -1.91 -18.40 -34.55
C ALA A 20 -0.58 -19.02 -35.00
N ALA A 21 0.29 -19.38 -34.05
CA ALA A 21 1.51 -20.15 -34.31
C ALA A 21 1.54 -21.47 -33.52
N HIS A 22 0.42 -22.19 -33.45
CA HIS A 22 0.44 -23.62 -33.19
C HIS A 22 -0.64 -24.31 -34.04
N SER A 23 -0.21 -24.88 -35.17
CA SER A 23 -0.92 -25.95 -35.86
C SER A 23 0.09 -27.09 -36.10
N PRO A 24 -0.34 -28.37 -35.97
CA PRO A 24 0.54 -29.54 -36.06
C PRO A 24 0.99 -29.80 -37.53
N PRO A 25 2.01 -30.65 -37.77
CA PRO A 25 2.70 -30.71 -39.05
C PRO A 25 1.84 -31.37 -40.14
N PRO A 26 2.06 -31.05 -41.43
CA PRO A 26 1.30 -31.64 -42.52
C PRO A 26 1.84 -33.04 -42.85
N SER A 27 0.95 -34.00 -43.07
CA SER A 27 1.28 -35.24 -43.78
C SER A 27 1.02 -35.03 -45.29
N PRO A 28 1.84 -35.63 -46.16
CA PRO A 28 1.80 -35.39 -47.59
C PRO A 28 0.69 -36.22 -48.22
N LEU A 29 0.03 -35.71 -49.25
CA LEU A 29 -0.29 -36.42 -50.49
C LEU A 29 -1.13 -35.54 -51.42
N SER A 30 -0.78 -35.66 -52.72
CA SER A 30 -1.52 -35.26 -53.92
C SER A 30 -1.25 -33.86 -54.48
N ALA A 31 -0.41 -33.90 -55.50
CA ALA A 31 -0.12 -32.85 -56.46
C ALA A 31 -1.28 -32.60 -57.44
N THR A 32 -1.17 -31.44 -58.13
CA THR A 32 -1.93 -30.97 -59.31
C THR A 32 -3.24 -30.26 -58.91
N ILE A 33 -3.41 -28.94 -59.11
CA ILE A 33 -3.57 -28.24 -60.41
C ILE A 33 -3.09 -26.78 -60.30
N ALA A 34 -2.71 -26.25 -61.47
CA ALA A 34 -2.02 -25.00 -61.77
C ALA A 34 -2.60 -23.67 -61.23
N SER A 35 -1.65 -22.81 -60.83
CA SER A 35 -1.54 -21.36 -61.08
C SER A 35 -2.81 -20.50 -61.11
N THR A 36 -3.04 -19.80 -60.00
CA THR A 36 -3.28 -18.35 -60.01
C THR A 36 -2.71 -17.80 -58.70
N ALA A 37 -1.40 -17.56 -58.69
CA ALA A 37 -0.74 -16.83 -57.62
C ALA A 37 -1.15 -15.36 -57.75
N MET A 38 -2.26 -15.00 -57.09
CA MET A 38 -2.46 -13.63 -56.66
C MET A 38 -1.52 -13.48 -55.46
N GLU A 39 -0.42 -12.75 -55.65
CA GLU A 39 0.54 -12.42 -54.59
C GLU A 39 -0.22 -11.80 -53.41
N GLN A 40 -0.48 -12.61 -52.38
CA GLN A 40 -0.76 -12.05 -51.07
C GLN A 40 0.56 -11.41 -50.62
N PRO A 41 0.59 -10.11 -50.27
CA PRO A 41 1.77 -9.55 -49.67
C PRO A 41 1.98 -10.31 -48.37
N SER A 42 3.07 -11.07 -48.29
CA SER A 42 3.58 -11.60 -47.04
C SER A 42 4.06 -10.40 -46.22
N ALA A 43 3.11 -9.64 -45.68
CA ALA A 43 3.38 -8.57 -44.75
C ALA A 43 4.18 -9.20 -43.61
N SER A 44 5.40 -8.71 -43.40
CA SER A 44 6.20 -9.21 -42.30
C SER A 44 5.41 -8.98 -41.01
N ILE A 45 5.52 -9.89 -40.03
CA ILE A 45 4.84 -9.75 -38.72
C ILE A 45 5.16 -8.39 -38.07
N GLY A 46 6.30 -7.78 -38.42
CA GLY A 46 6.69 -6.44 -38.00
C GLY A 46 5.93 -5.29 -38.67
N ASP A 47 5.44 -5.47 -39.90
CA ASP A 47 4.67 -4.45 -40.61
C ASP A 47 3.21 -4.45 -40.16
N VAL A 48 2.62 -5.62 -39.93
CA VAL A 48 1.25 -5.75 -39.39
C VAL A 48 1.10 -5.08 -38.01
N LYS A 49 2.12 -5.17 -37.15
CA LYS A 49 2.14 -4.49 -35.84
C LYS A 49 2.29 -2.97 -35.96
N LYS A 50 3.00 -2.47 -36.98
CA LYS A 50 3.11 -1.03 -37.23
C LYS A 50 1.80 -0.48 -37.79
N ASP A 51 1.16 -1.22 -38.68
CA ASP A 51 -0.13 -0.87 -39.27
C ASP A 51 -1.23 -0.83 -38.20
N ALA A 52 -1.23 -1.79 -37.26
CA ALA A 52 -2.15 -1.79 -36.12
C ALA A 52 -1.95 -0.57 -35.20
N LYS A 53 -0.69 -0.23 -34.88
CA LYS A 53 -0.35 0.94 -34.06
C LYS A 53 -0.69 2.26 -34.75
N TRP A 54 -0.50 2.32 -36.06
CA TRP A 54 -0.92 3.46 -36.87
C TRP A 54 -2.43 3.60 -36.87
N LEU A 55 -3.19 2.51 -37.06
CA LEU A 55 -4.64 2.51 -37.04
C LEU A 55 -5.18 2.94 -35.68
N LEU A 56 -4.58 2.44 -34.60
CA LEU A 56 -4.92 2.83 -33.23
C LEU A 56 -4.69 4.33 -33.01
N LYS A 57 -3.52 4.84 -33.44
CA LYS A 57 -3.21 6.27 -33.36
C LYS A 57 -4.18 7.11 -34.19
N ALA A 58 -4.41 6.75 -35.45
CA ALA A 58 -5.29 7.48 -36.35
C ALA A 58 -6.74 7.52 -35.85
N SER A 59 -7.18 6.45 -35.20
CA SER A 59 -8.52 6.39 -34.61
C SER A 59 -8.64 7.24 -33.34
N LEU A 60 -7.58 7.31 -32.54
CA LEU A 60 -7.51 8.19 -31.35
C LEU A 60 -7.23 9.65 -31.71
N ASP A 61 -6.68 9.93 -32.89
CA ASP A 61 -6.52 11.29 -33.43
C ASP A 61 -7.85 11.89 -33.93
N SER A 62 -8.93 11.10 -33.96
CA SER A 62 -10.26 11.57 -34.35
C SER A 62 -10.96 12.31 -33.20
N ASP A 63 -11.92 13.19 -33.52
CA ASP A 63 -12.74 13.87 -32.50
C ASP A 63 -13.94 13.03 -32.04
N ASP A 64 -14.06 11.77 -32.49
CA ASP A 64 -15.21 10.91 -32.20
C ASP A 64 -15.05 10.20 -30.85
N THR A 65 -15.73 10.73 -29.84
CA THR A 65 -15.75 10.17 -28.49
C THR A 65 -16.33 8.75 -28.41
N LEU A 66 -17.22 8.34 -29.33
CA LEU A 66 -17.80 6.99 -29.33
C LEU A 66 -16.82 5.97 -29.92
N LEU A 67 -16.04 6.38 -30.93
CA LEU A 67 -14.94 5.57 -31.46
C LEU A 67 -13.88 5.32 -30.38
N HIS A 68 -13.54 6.35 -29.59
CA HIS A 68 -12.60 6.21 -28.47
C HIS A 68 -13.09 5.18 -27.44
N VAL A 69 -14.36 5.23 -27.05
CA VAL A 69 -14.96 4.26 -26.12
C VAL A 69 -14.86 2.84 -26.68
N ALA A 70 -15.19 2.62 -27.96
CA ALA A 70 -15.12 1.30 -28.58
C ALA A 70 -13.68 0.74 -28.61
N ILE A 71 -12.68 1.61 -28.82
CA ILE A 71 -11.26 1.24 -28.79
C ILE A 71 -10.81 0.94 -27.36
N TYR A 72 -11.20 1.75 -26.38
CA TYR A 72 -10.85 1.50 -24.99
C TYR A 72 -11.46 0.19 -24.48
N ASP A 73 -12.73 -0.07 -24.79
CA ASP A 73 -13.38 -1.35 -24.49
C ASP A 73 -12.60 -2.53 -25.12
N TRP A 74 -12.22 -2.40 -26.39
CA TRP A 74 -11.44 -3.41 -27.10
C TRP A 74 -10.05 -3.64 -26.48
N MET A 75 -9.34 -2.57 -26.11
CA MET A 75 -8.01 -2.66 -25.49
C MET A 75 -8.09 -3.28 -24.08
N LEU A 76 -9.11 -2.93 -23.29
CA LEU A 76 -9.33 -3.51 -21.97
C LEU A 76 -9.68 -5.00 -22.05
N GLN A 77 -10.49 -5.42 -23.03
CA GLN A 77 -10.82 -6.83 -23.26
C GLN A 77 -9.60 -7.71 -23.62
N ARG A 78 -8.49 -7.10 -24.04
CA ARG A 78 -7.25 -7.79 -24.44
C ARG A 78 -6.09 -7.59 -23.45
N ASP A 79 -6.36 -7.05 -22.27
CA ASP A 79 -5.34 -6.72 -21.25
C ASP A 79 -4.24 -5.78 -21.76
N LEU A 80 -4.52 -4.95 -22.78
CA LEU A 80 -3.56 -4.01 -23.39
C LEU A 80 -3.43 -2.70 -22.57
N HIS A 81 -3.43 -2.80 -21.25
CA HIS A 81 -3.44 -1.65 -20.33
C HIS A 81 -2.23 -0.73 -20.50
N ALA A 82 -1.03 -1.30 -20.64
CA ALA A 82 0.21 -0.54 -20.82
C ALA A 82 0.26 0.18 -22.17
N GLU A 83 -0.28 -0.43 -23.22
CA GLU A 83 -0.32 0.14 -24.56
C GLU A 83 -1.37 1.24 -24.67
N LEU A 84 -2.51 1.09 -23.97
CA LEU A 84 -3.51 2.15 -23.84
C LEU A 84 -2.90 3.39 -23.18
N LEU A 85 -2.17 3.20 -22.08
CA LEU A 85 -1.52 4.28 -21.36
C LEU A 85 -0.45 4.99 -22.22
N HIS A 86 0.41 4.22 -22.89
CA HIS A 86 1.45 4.76 -23.74
C HIS A 86 0.89 5.54 -24.94
N THR A 87 -0.14 4.98 -25.61
CA THR A 87 -0.74 5.59 -26.80
C THR A 87 -1.44 6.90 -26.44
N THR A 88 -2.18 6.92 -25.33
CA THR A 88 -2.87 8.12 -24.86
C THR A 88 -1.91 9.18 -24.31
N GLN A 89 -0.81 8.79 -23.68
CA GLN A 89 0.26 9.72 -23.28
C GLN A 89 0.88 10.42 -24.50
N LEU A 90 1.13 9.67 -25.58
CA LEU A 90 1.71 10.22 -26.81
C LEU A 90 0.74 11.23 -27.46
N SER A 91 -0.54 10.89 -27.59
CA SER A 91 -1.57 11.80 -28.14
C SER A 91 -1.79 13.02 -27.24
N SER A 92 -1.74 12.88 -25.91
CA SER A 92 -1.85 14.01 -24.98
C SER A 92 -0.68 14.99 -25.11
N ARG A 93 0.54 14.51 -25.39
CA ARG A 93 1.72 15.36 -25.64
C ARG A 93 1.65 16.12 -26.95
N GLN A 94 0.86 15.64 -27.91
CA GLN A 94 0.64 16.30 -29.21
C GLN A 94 -0.45 17.40 -29.15
N GLY A 95 -0.94 17.75 -27.95
CA GLY A 95 -1.87 18.88 -27.75
C GLY A 95 -3.35 18.56 -27.94
N GLN A 96 -3.70 17.28 -28.11
CA GLN A 96 -5.09 16.86 -28.27
C GLN A 96 -5.78 16.70 -26.90
N ALA A 97 -6.42 17.77 -26.44
CA ALA A 97 -7.20 17.76 -25.19
C ALA A 97 -8.43 16.81 -25.24
N SER A 98 -8.96 16.53 -26.45
CA SER A 98 -10.13 15.66 -26.65
C SER A 98 -9.86 14.22 -26.22
N VAL A 99 -8.68 13.67 -26.56
CA VAL A 99 -8.27 12.30 -26.17
C VAL A 99 -8.05 12.20 -24.67
N LYS A 100 -7.41 13.22 -24.07
CA LYS A 100 -7.20 13.30 -22.63
C LYS A 100 -8.53 13.26 -21.87
N ASN A 101 -9.47 14.13 -22.26
CA ASN A 101 -10.76 14.23 -21.58
C ASN A 101 -11.65 13.00 -21.82
N SER A 102 -11.61 12.41 -23.02
CA SER A 102 -12.42 11.23 -23.33
C SER A 102 -11.95 9.97 -22.61
N LEU A 103 -10.63 9.73 -22.51
CA LEU A 103 -10.12 8.60 -21.72
C LEU A 103 -10.39 8.78 -20.22
N GLU A 104 -10.14 9.97 -19.67
CA GLU A 104 -10.43 10.24 -18.26
C GLU A 104 -11.92 10.00 -17.94
N THR A 105 -12.80 10.52 -18.79
CA THR A 105 -14.25 10.36 -18.62
C THR A 105 -14.66 8.89 -18.73
N TYR A 106 -14.06 8.14 -19.66
CA TYR A 106 -14.31 6.71 -19.82
C TYR A 106 -13.86 5.92 -18.59
N LEU A 107 -12.61 6.09 -18.13
CA LEU A 107 -12.07 5.38 -16.97
C LEU A 107 -12.83 5.71 -15.68
N ARG A 108 -13.25 6.97 -15.50
CA ARG A 108 -14.08 7.37 -14.37
C ARG A 108 -15.44 6.66 -14.39
N ARG A 109 -16.12 6.66 -15.54
CA ARG A 109 -17.42 5.95 -15.70
C ARG A 109 -17.27 4.45 -15.55
N ALA A 110 -16.18 3.87 -16.06
CA ALA A 110 -15.89 2.45 -15.91
C ALA A 110 -15.67 2.08 -14.44
N SER A 111 -14.95 2.92 -13.68
CA SER A 111 -14.76 2.77 -12.24
C SER A 111 -16.04 2.97 -11.43
N GLU A 112 -16.96 3.83 -11.87
CA GLU A 112 -18.27 4.02 -11.23
C GLU A 112 -19.23 2.86 -11.51
N ARG A 113 -19.14 2.28 -12.70
CA ARG A 113 -19.98 1.15 -13.13
C ARG A 113 -19.57 -0.16 -12.45
N ASP A 114 -18.28 -0.35 -12.24
CA ASP A 114 -17.73 -1.56 -11.63
C ASP A 114 -16.69 -1.20 -10.56
N PRO A 115 -17.13 -0.86 -9.34
CA PRO A 115 -16.24 -0.45 -8.25
C PRO A 115 -15.39 -1.60 -7.68
N ASP A 116 -15.72 -2.86 -8.00
CA ASP A 116 -14.96 -4.02 -7.53
C ASP A 116 -13.86 -4.43 -8.52
N SER A 117 -13.87 -3.88 -9.74
CA SER A 117 -12.83 -4.13 -10.75
C SER A 117 -11.55 -3.35 -10.45
N LEU A 118 -10.69 -3.95 -9.63
CA LEU A 118 -9.36 -3.44 -9.32
C LEU A 118 -8.54 -3.05 -10.56
N PRO A 119 -8.52 -3.82 -11.68
CA PRO A 119 -7.72 -3.46 -12.86
C PRO A 119 -8.07 -2.09 -13.44
N ILE A 120 -9.35 -1.73 -13.46
CA ILE A 120 -9.84 -0.45 -14.01
C ILE A 120 -9.42 0.70 -13.09
N GLN A 121 -9.59 0.53 -11.79
CA GLN A 121 -9.17 1.52 -10.79
C GLN A 121 -7.66 1.70 -10.78
N ASP A 122 -6.91 0.60 -10.94
CA ASP A 122 -5.46 0.61 -11.04
C ASP A 122 -4.98 1.36 -12.29
N LEU A 123 -5.69 1.19 -13.40
CA LEU A 123 -5.41 1.91 -14.64
C LEU A 123 -5.69 3.40 -14.52
N LEU A 124 -6.74 3.80 -13.78
CA LEU A 124 -7.11 5.20 -13.59
C LEU A 124 -6.01 6.00 -12.88
N TRP A 125 -5.45 5.50 -11.76
CA TRP A 125 -4.37 6.23 -11.09
C TRP A 125 -3.06 6.19 -11.91
N LYS A 126 -2.76 5.07 -12.61
CA LYS A 126 -1.61 4.98 -13.54
C LYS A 126 -1.73 6.00 -14.68
N TYR A 127 -2.96 6.22 -15.16
CA TYR A 127 -3.28 7.26 -16.12
C TYR A 127 -2.92 8.65 -15.59
N TYR A 128 -3.42 9.03 -14.42
CA TYR A 128 -3.11 10.32 -13.81
C TYR A 128 -1.60 10.52 -13.56
N GLU A 129 -0.89 9.48 -13.14
CA GLU A 129 0.57 9.53 -12.99
C GLU A 129 1.29 9.77 -14.32
N SER A 130 0.84 9.12 -15.41
CA SER A 130 1.45 9.27 -16.74
C SER A 130 1.30 10.67 -17.35
N ILE A 131 0.24 11.40 -16.98
CA ILE A 131 -0.02 12.78 -17.44
C ILE A 131 0.51 13.83 -16.45
N SER A 132 1.29 13.41 -15.44
CA SER A 132 1.84 14.26 -14.36
C SER A 132 0.78 14.96 -13.50
N ASP A 133 -0.46 14.46 -13.47
CA ASP A 133 -1.49 14.93 -12.54
C ASP A 133 -1.45 14.09 -11.25
N HIS A 134 -0.43 14.38 -10.44
CA HIS A 134 -0.16 13.63 -9.21
C HIS A 134 -1.23 13.84 -8.13
N ALA A 135 -1.92 14.98 -8.13
CA ALA A 135 -2.98 15.28 -7.18
C ALA A 135 -4.23 14.41 -7.45
N SER A 136 -4.62 14.25 -8.71
CA SER A 136 -5.72 13.36 -9.09
C SER A 136 -5.37 11.90 -8.85
N ALA A 137 -4.13 11.48 -9.14
CA ALA A 137 -3.65 10.12 -8.84
C ALA A 137 -3.75 9.80 -7.34
N ALA A 138 -3.29 10.72 -6.47
CA ALA A 138 -3.34 10.55 -5.02
C ALA A 138 -4.77 10.44 -4.49
N LYS A 139 -5.73 11.19 -5.04
CA LYS A 139 -7.16 11.07 -4.67
C LYS A 139 -7.75 9.72 -5.03
N VAL A 140 -7.44 9.19 -6.21
CA VAL A 140 -7.89 7.84 -6.61
C VAL A 140 -7.28 6.79 -5.68
N LEU A 141 -5.98 6.88 -5.40
CA LEU A 141 -5.28 5.97 -4.48
C LEU A 141 -5.86 6.01 -3.05
N GLN A 142 -6.19 7.19 -2.54
CA GLN A 142 -6.87 7.33 -1.24
C GLN A 142 -8.27 6.70 -1.27
N GLY A 143 -9.03 6.91 -2.35
CA GLY A 143 -10.34 6.28 -2.53
C GLY A 143 -10.24 4.75 -2.54
N LEU A 144 -9.22 4.19 -3.19
CA LEU A 144 -8.93 2.76 -3.19
C LEU A 144 -8.62 2.23 -1.79
N ALA A 145 -7.75 2.94 -1.08
CA ALA A 145 -7.36 2.58 0.28
C ALA A 145 -8.55 2.62 1.26
N ASN A 146 -9.54 3.50 1.04
CA ASN A 146 -10.74 3.63 1.87
C ASN A 146 -11.92 2.76 1.43
N SER A 147 -11.86 2.15 0.24
CA SER A 147 -12.97 1.34 -0.28
C SER A 147 -13.22 0.11 0.61
N ALA A 148 -14.47 -0.24 0.92
CA ALA A 148 -14.79 -1.43 1.72
C ALA A 148 -14.78 -2.73 0.88
N SER A 149 -13.80 -2.89 -0.03
CA SER A 149 -13.70 -4.08 -0.87
C SER A 149 -12.89 -5.18 -0.18
N ALA A 150 -13.48 -6.38 -0.09
CA ALA A 150 -12.80 -7.58 0.43
C ALA A 150 -11.66 -8.06 -0.48
N ALA A 151 -11.56 -7.55 -1.71
CA ALA A 151 -10.48 -7.89 -2.64
C ALA A 151 -9.15 -7.18 -2.29
N ILE A 152 -9.20 -6.10 -1.48
CA ILE A 152 -8.02 -5.30 -1.13
C ILE A 152 -7.59 -5.61 0.30
N THR A 153 -6.43 -6.25 0.41
CA THR A 153 -5.78 -6.53 1.69
C THR A 153 -5.28 -5.26 2.38
N LEU A 154 -5.16 -5.28 3.70
CA LEU A 154 -4.62 -4.15 4.47
C LEU A 154 -3.22 -3.73 4.01
N SER A 155 -2.36 -4.69 3.64
CA SER A 155 -1.03 -4.41 3.08
C SER A 155 -1.08 -3.66 1.75
N GLN A 156 -2.05 -3.99 0.88
CA GLN A 156 -2.27 -3.24 -0.36
C GLN A 156 -2.76 -1.82 -0.07
N ARG A 157 -3.62 -1.62 0.94
CA ARG A 157 -4.07 -0.27 1.37
C ARG A 157 -2.90 0.59 1.85
N VAL A 158 -1.98 0.03 2.66
CA VAL A 158 -0.73 0.70 3.03
C VAL A 158 0.07 1.11 1.80
N THR A 159 0.16 0.22 0.81
CA THR A 159 0.90 0.48 -0.44
C THR A 159 0.25 1.60 -1.26
N TYR A 160 -1.08 1.61 -1.36
CA TYR A 160 -1.82 2.66 -2.05
C TYR A 160 -1.65 4.02 -1.38
N LEU A 161 -1.79 4.11 -0.05
CA LEU A 161 -1.55 5.35 0.70
C LEU A 161 -0.09 5.82 0.62
N ALA A 162 0.87 4.91 0.75
CA ALA A 162 2.29 5.25 0.59
C ALA A 162 2.58 5.80 -0.81
N ARG A 163 1.97 5.22 -1.86
CA ARG A 163 2.08 5.75 -3.21
C ARG A 163 1.40 7.12 -3.35
N ALA A 164 0.23 7.32 -2.74
CA ALA A 164 -0.46 8.61 -2.75
C ALA A 164 0.41 9.73 -2.15
N VAL A 165 1.06 9.45 -1.00
CA VAL A 165 2.02 10.35 -0.37
C VAL A 165 3.20 10.64 -1.30
N MET A 166 3.75 9.63 -1.97
CA MET A 166 4.85 9.81 -2.93
C MET A 166 4.44 10.68 -4.13
N CYS A 167 3.24 10.46 -4.68
CA CYS A 167 2.70 11.31 -5.75
C CYS A 167 2.61 12.78 -5.29
N MET A 168 2.11 13.02 -4.08
CA MET A 168 1.95 14.37 -3.52
C MET A 168 3.27 15.06 -3.16
N ARG A 169 4.37 14.33 -3.01
CA ARG A 169 5.72 14.88 -2.77
C ARG A 169 6.47 15.25 -4.05
N SER A 170 5.93 14.94 -5.23
CA SER A 170 6.57 15.28 -6.51
C SER A 170 6.49 16.79 -6.84
N ASP A 171 7.50 17.30 -7.56
CA ASP A 171 7.97 18.70 -7.71
C ASP A 171 6.93 19.79 -8.09
N GLN A 172 5.65 19.49 -8.32
CA GLN A 172 4.64 20.46 -8.75
C GLN A 172 3.57 20.80 -7.69
N VAL A 173 3.57 20.11 -6.55
CA VAL A 173 2.45 20.13 -5.59
C VAL A 173 2.66 21.17 -4.46
N GLY A 174 3.88 21.67 -4.29
CA GLY A 174 4.26 22.57 -3.18
C GLY A 174 3.75 24.01 -3.24
N CYS A 175 3.05 24.43 -4.30
CA CYS A 175 2.61 25.82 -4.47
C CYS A 175 1.21 26.14 -3.92
N ALA A 176 0.40 25.15 -3.56
CA ALA A 176 -0.99 25.37 -3.12
C ALA A 176 -1.20 24.91 -1.66
N PRO A 177 -1.69 25.78 -0.76
CA PRO A 177 -1.96 25.42 0.64
C PRO A 177 -2.91 24.21 0.81
N SER A 178 -3.90 24.07 -0.09
CA SER A 178 -4.85 22.95 -0.08
C SER A 178 -4.19 21.60 -0.33
N LEU A 179 -3.14 21.56 -1.16
CA LEU A 179 -2.38 20.33 -1.44
C LEU A 179 -1.50 19.94 -0.26
N GLY A 180 -0.98 20.92 0.49
CA GLY A 180 -0.25 20.67 1.74
C GLY A 180 -1.14 20.06 2.84
N VAL A 181 -2.37 20.57 3.00
CA VAL A 181 -3.36 19.98 3.92
C VAL A 181 -3.70 18.55 3.51
N PHE A 182 -3.91 18.32 2.21
CA PHE A 182 -4.20 16.98 1.71
C PHE A 182 -3.02 16.00 1.90
N LEU A 183 -1.79 16.44 1.66
CA LEU A 183 -0.59 15.63 1.95
C LEU A 183 -0.53 15.26 3.44
N LYS A 184 -0.76 16.22 4.34
CA LYS A 184 -0.76 15.95 5.78
C LYS A 184 -1.83 14.94 6.17
N GLN A 185 -3.04 15.06 5.61
CA GLN A 185 -4.11 14.09 5.82
C GLN A 185 -3.70 12.68 5.36
N LEU A 186 -3.05 12.54 4.20
CA LEU A 186 -2.57 11.24 3.71
C LEU A 186 -1.46 10.65 4.58
N GLU A 187 -0.57 11.49 5.13
CA GLU A 187 0.47 11.06 6.07
C GLU A 187 -0.14 10.54 7.38
N ASP A 188 -1.08 11.30 7.95
CA ASP A 188 -1.78 10.90 9.18
C ASP A 188 -2.57 9.60 8.97
N GLU A 189 -3.27 9.46 7.83
CA GLU A 189 -3.99 8.24 7.46
C GLU A 189 -3.03 7.06 7.29
N LEU A 190 -1.90 7.25 6.60
CA LEU A 190 -0.88 6.21 6.42
C LEU A 190 -0.32 5.71 7.75
N ASP A 191 -0.09 6.61 8.72
CA ASP A 191 0.39 6.24 10.05
C ASP A 191 -0.64 5.39 10.81
N VAL A 192 -1.94 5.76 10.74
CA VAL A 192 -3.03 4.95 11.32
C VAL A 192 -3.12 3.57 10.67
N VAL A 193 -3.07 3.47 9.33
CA VAL A 193 -3.13 2.17 8.64
C VAL A 193 -1.93 1.28 8.96
N ARG A 194 -0.73 1.86 9.14
CA ARG A 194 0.44 1.10 9.60
C ARG A 194 0.25 0.54 11.01
N ILE A 195 -0.37 1.30 11.89
CA ILE A 195 -0.71 0.82 13.25
C ILE A 195 -1.77 -0.26 13.18
N GLN A 196 -2.80 -0.10 12.33
CA GLN A 196 -3.79 -1.14 12.08
C GLN A 196 -3.13 -2.44 11.59
N GLN A 197 -2.13 -2.36 10.70
CA GLN A 197 -1.36 -3.51 10.23
C GLN A 197 -0.57 -4.15 11.38
N LYS A 198 0.08 -3.36 12.24
CA LYS A 198 0.75 -3.87 13.45
C LYS A 198 -0.23 -4.60 14.38
N VAL A 199 -1.43 -4.04 14.61
CA VAL A 199 -2.48 -4.67 15.42
C VAL A 199 -2.92 -5.99 14.79
N LEU A 200 -3.12 -6.03 13.47
CA LEU A 200 -3.48 -7.25 12.74
C LEU A 200 -2.43 -8.35 12.92
N ASP A 201 -1.15 -8.01 12.79
CA ASP A 201 -0.05 -8.97 12.91
C ASP A 201 0.10 -9.48 14.36
N ALA A 202 -0.08 -8.59 15.34
CA ALA A 202 -0.11 -8.98 16.75
C ALA A 202 -1.31 -9.88 17.08
N LEU A 203 -2.51 -9.55 16.58
CA LEU A 203 -3.70 -10.40 16.73
C LEU A 203 -3.49 -11.79 16.10
N LYS A 204 -2.81 -11.86 14.94
CA LYS A 204 -2.43 -13.12 14.30
C LYS A 204 -1.54 -13.99 15.21
N GLY A 205 -0.66 -13.38 16.00
CA GLY A 205 0.17 -14.08 16.99
C GLY A 205 -0.61 -14.60 18.21
N VAL A 206 -1.65 -13.89 18.65
CA VAL A 206 -2.47 -14.24 19.84
C VAL A 206 -3.66 -15.17 19.49
N ARG A 207 -3.83 -15.56 18.21
CA ARG A 207 -4.90 -16.45 17.74
C ARG A 207 -5.08 -17.73 18.57
N HIS A 208 -3.99 -18.25 19.14
CA HIS A 208 -3.98 -19.52 19.86
C HIS A 208 -4.74 -19.50 21.20
N THR A 209 -4.95 -18.34 21.83
CA THR A 209 -5.62 -18.24 23.15
C THR A 209 -7.13 -17.97 23.05
N ASN A 210 -7.60 -17.24 22.03
CA ASN A 210 -9.01 -16.80 21.91
C ASN A 210 -9.54 -16.92 20.47
N GLN A 211 -9.55 -18.13 19.93
CA GLN A 211 -9.65 -18.40 18.50
C GLN A 211 -10.86 -17.76 17.80
N HIS A 212 -12.09 -17.95 18.28
CA HIS A 212 -13.29 -17.42 17.59
C HIS A 212 -13.37 -15.89 17.59
N LYS A 213 -13.08 -15.23 18.74
CA LYS A 213 -13.11 -13.76 18.83
C LYS A 213 -11.97 -13.14 18.03
N ALA A 214 -10.78 -13.75 18.05
CA ALA A 214 -9.63 -13.29 17.28
C ALA A 214 -9.87 -13.41 15.77
N GLU A 215 -10.46 -14.51 15.30
CA GLU A 215 -10.77 -14.71 13.87
C GLU A 215 -11.76 -13.67 13.34
N GLU A 216 -12.82 -13.38 14.10
CA GLU A 216 -13.80 -12.36 13.74
C GLU A 216 -13.18 -10.95 13.72
N ALA A 217 -12.37 -10.61 14.74
CA ALA A 217 -11.66 -9.34 14.81
C ALA A 217 -10.72 -9.16 13.63
N ILE A 218 -9.97 -10.19 13.25
CA ILE A 218 -9.04 -10.15 12.12
C ILE A 218 -9.78 -9.94 10.80
N ARG A 219 -10.88 -10.65 10.59
CA ARG A 219 -11.67 -10.49 9.36
C ARG A 219 -12.20 -9.06 9.21
N ARG A 220 -12.64 -8.43 10.32
CA ARG A 220 -13.08 -7.02 10.32
C ARG A 220 -11.92 -6.06 10.07
N LEU A 221 -10.78 -6.29 10.72
CA LEU A 221 -9.61 -5.43 10.58
C LEU A 221 -8.97 -5.50 9.18
N GLU A 222 -9.17 -6.59 8.45
CA GLU A 222 -8.72 -6.76 7.06
C GLU A 222 -9.69 -6.12 6.05
N SER A 223 -10.97 -5.94 6.38
CA SER A 223 -12.00 -5.50 5.43
C SER A 223 -12.06 -3.99 5.19
N GLU A 224 -11.72 -3.18 6.18
CA GLU A 224 -11.85 -1.72 6.12
C GLU A 224 -10.81 -0.99 6.97
N LEU A 225 -10.60 0.29 6.68
CA LEU A 225 -9.77 1.16 7.52
C LEU A 225 -10.58 1.59 8.75
N VAL A 226 -9.93 1.57 9.90
CA VAL A 226 -10.57 1.81 11.19
C VAL A 226 -9.91 3.02 11.86
N ASP A 227 -10.72 3.83 12.54
CA ASP A 227 -10.23 4.96 13.33
C ASP A 227 -9.34 4.50 14.49
N ILE A 228 -8.37 5.35 14.85
CA ILE A 228 -7.38 5.06 15.89
C ILE A 228 -7.99 4.81 17.28
N GLY A 229 -9.09 5.47 17.64
CA GLY A 229 -9.79 5.22 18.90
C GLY A 229 -10.43 3.84 18.93
N VAL A 230 -11.05 3.45 17.82
CA VAL A 230 -11.65 2.10 17.67
C VAL A 230 -10.57 1.02 17.65
N LEU A 231 -9.39 1.28 17.07
CA LEU A 231 -8.23 0.37 17.17
C LEU A 231 -7.83 0.12 18.63
N PHE A 232 -7.93 1.13 19.50
CA PHE A 232 -7.67 0.97 20.92
C PHE A 232 -8.76 0.14 21.62
N ASP A 233 -10.00 0.64 21.60
CA ASP A 233 -11.10 0.12 22.41
C ASP A 233 -11.57 -1.28 21.96
N ALA A 234 -11.59 -1.53 20.64
CA ALA A 234 -12.17 -2.76 20.10
C ALA A 234 -11.13 -3.86 19.83
N TYR A 235 -9.84 -3.52 19.75
CA TYR A 235 -8.79 -4.47 19.35
C TYR A 235 -7.58 -4.48 20.29
N ALA A 236 -6.96 -3.35 20.60
CA ALA A 236 -5.72 -3.36 21.37
C ALA A 236 -5.94 -3.65 22.87
N GLU A 237 -6.98 -3.08 23.48
CA GLU A 237 -7.33 -3.33 24.89
C GLU A 237 -7.89 -4.74 25.12
N PRO A 238 -8.91 -5.23 24.38
CA PRO A 238 -9.54 -6.53 24.69
C PRO A 238 -8.63 -7.74 24.52
N PHE A 239 -7.58 -7.60 23.70
CA PHE A 239 -6.60 -8.66 23.43
C PHE A 239 -5.28 -8.46 24.18
N GLY A 240 -5.14 -7.42 25.02
CA GLY A 240 -3.93 -7.16 25.80
C GLY A 240 -2.70 -6.88 24.94
N LEU A 241 -2.88 -6.20 23.79
CA LEU A 241 -1.80 -5.89 22.85
C LEU A 241 -1.07 -4.62 23.28
N TRP A 242 -0.31 -4.69 24.37
CA TRP A 242 0.29 -3.53 25.04
C TRP A 242 1.23 -2.72 24.14
N GLU A 243 2.02 -3.37 23.29
CA GLU A 243 2.89 -2.68 22.31
C GLU A 243 2.08 -1.92 21.25
N CYS A 244 0.95 -2.48 20.82
CA CYS A 244 0.04 -1.80 19.91
C CYS A 244 -0.67 -0.62 20.60
N GLN A 245 -1.06 -0.77 21.87
CA GLN A 245 -1.61 0.35 22.66
C GLN A 245 -0.60 1.50 22.77
N LEU A 246 0.68 1.19 23.00
CA LEU A 246 1.75 2.19 23.02
C LEU A 246 1.89 2.92 21.68
N ALA A 247 1.88 2.20 20.56
CA ALA A 247 1.94 2.78 19.22
C ALA A 247 0.73 3.68 18.92
N ILE A 248 -0.46 3.27 19.37
CA ILE A 248 -1.70 4.05 19.24
C ILE A 248 -1.61 5.36 20.04
N ILE A 249 -1.13 5.32 21.29
CA ILE A 249 -0.94 6.53 22.11
C ILE A 249 0.06 7.48 21.45
N TYR A 250 1.16 6.95 20.91
CA TYR A 250 2.15 7.75 20.20
C TYR A 250 1.56 8.49 18.99
N CYS A 251 0.78 7.79 18.16
CA CYS A 251 0.20 8.37 16.96
C CYS A 251 -0.96 9.33 17.24
N SER A 252 -1.82 9.02 18.21
CA SER A 252 -2.94 9.89 18.61
C SER A 252 -2.50 11.14 19.36
N GLY A 253 -1.31 11.12 19.96
CA GLY A 253 -0.86 12.16 20.88
C GLY A 253 -1.65 12.23 22.18
N TYR A 254 -2.43 11.18 22.50
CA TYR A 254 -3.19 11.06 23.74
C TYR A 254 -2.28 11.10 24.96
N GLN A 255 -2.70 11.78 26.02
CA GLN A 255 -1.90 11.96 27.24
C GLN A 255 -2.68 11.47 28.45
N ASP A 256 -2.29 10.30 28.95
CA ASP A 256 -2.79 9.75 30.19
C ASP A 256 -1.64 9.01 30.90
N PRO A 257 -0.89 9.70 31.78
CA PRO A 257 0.25 9.12 32.48
C PRO A 257 -0.04 7.79 33.21
N PRO A 258 -1.13 7.63 34.01
CA PRO A 258 -1.40 6.35 34.67
C PRO A 258 -1.70 5.21 33.68
N LEU A 259 -2.40 5.49 32.58
CA LEU A 259 -2.59 4.48 31.53
C LEU A 259 -1.26 4.08 30.88
N LEU A 260 -0.42 5.08 30.55
CA LEU A 260 0.89 4.84 29.95
C LEU A 260 1.80 4.02 30.88
N GLU A 261 1.83 4.35 32.17
CA GLU A 261 2.57 3.59 33.18
C GLU A 261 2.05 2.14 33.27
N ASN A 262 0.73 1.95 33.26
CA ASN A 262 0.13 0.61 33.26
C ASN A 262 0.52 -0.20 32.01
N ILE A 263 0.50 0.42 30.83
CA ILE A 263 0.93 -0.23 29.57
C ILE A 263 2.39 -0.68 29.69
N TRP A 264 3.28 0.21 30.13
CA TRP A 264 4.69 -0.12 30.31
C TRP A 264 4.91 -1.21 31.36
N GLU A 265 4.20 -1.17 32.49
CA GLU A 265 4.30 -2.21 33.52
C GLU A 265 3.96 -3.60 32.95
N ASN A 266 2.88 -3.69 32.16
CA ASN A 266 2.48 -4.94 31.51
C ASN A 266 3.49 -5.40 30.44
N ILE A 267 4.08 -4.48 29.67
CA ILE A 267 5.15 -4.81 28.70
C ILE A 267 6.36 -5.38 29.43
N LEU A 268 6.80 -4.73 30.51
CA LEU A 268 7.98 -5.14 31.27
C LEU A 268 7.76 -6.51 31.92
N ASP A 269 6.59 -6.75 32.49
CA ASP A 269 6.25 -8.04 33.11
C ASP A 269 6.12 -9.17 32.08
N ALA A 270 5.48 -8.91 30.93
CA ALA A 270 5.36 -9.88 29.86
C ALA A 270 6.73 -10.29 29.30
N GLU A 271 7.63 -9.34 29.07
CA GLU A 271 8.98 -9.62 28.55
C GLU A 271 9.82 -10.45 29.54
N LEU A 272 9.71 -10.14 30.84
CA LEU A 272 10.38 -10.93 31.89
C LEU A 272 9.81 -12.34 32.04
N ALA A 273 8.50 -12.52 31.81
CA ALA A 273 7.83 -13.81 31.84
C ALA A 273 8.17 -14.67 30.60
N ASN A 274 8.32 -14.04 29.44
CA ASN A 274 8.74 -14.71 28.19
C ASN A 274 10.19 -15.17 28.24
N THR A 275 11.02 -14.52 29.06
CA THR A 275 12.41 -14.93 29.22
C THR A 275 12.53 -16.20 30.07
N SER A 276 13.26 -17.20 29.56
CA SER A 276 13.49 -18.47 30.28
C SER A 276 14.08 -18.24 31.68
N ALA A 277 13.51 -18.92 32.67
CA ALA A 277 14.04 -18.95 34.03
C ALA A 277 15.45 -19.57 34.13
N ALA A 278 15.89 -20.30 33.10
CA ALA A 278 17.23 -20.87 33.01
C ALA A 278 18.30 -19.85 32.55
N SER A 279 17.90 -18.68 32.06
CA SER A 279 18.84 -17.62 31.66
C SER A 279 19.43 -16.90 32.88
N SER A 280 20.68 -16.46 32.78
CA SER A 280 21.33 -15.69 33.84
C SER A 280 20.58 -14.38 34.11
N PRO A 281 20.54 -13.88 35.36
CA PRO A 281 19.87 -12.63 35.71
C PRO A 281 20.23 -11.45 34.80
N ASP A 282 21.53 -11.30 34.51
CA ASP A 282 22.04 -10.25 33.63
C ASP A 282 21.51 -10.39 32.19
N ASN A 283 21.43 -11.61 31.66
CA ASN A 283 20.92 -11.82 30.31
C ASN A 283 19.43 -11.50 30.24
N ARG A 284 18.66 -11.87 31.28
CA ARG A 284 17.23 -11.51 31.37
C ARG A 284 17.05 -9.99 31.40
N MET A 285 17.88 -9.29 32.16
CA MET A 285 17.86 -7.84 32.24
C MET A 285 18.23 -7.18 30.90
N ARG A 286 19.25 -7.69 30.20
CA ARG A 286 19.64 -7.18 28.87
C ARG A 286 18.54 -7.40 27.82
N LEU A 287 17.84 -8.53 27.84
CA LEU A 287 16.70 -8.77 26.94
C LEU A 287 15.56 -7.78 27.21
N LEU A 288 15.23 -7.55 28.48
CA LEU A 288 14.24 -6.54 28.88
C LEU A 288 14.65 -5.14 28.39
N LEU A 289 15.90 -4.75 28.58
CA LEU A 289 16.41 -3.45 28.13
C LEU A 289 16.44 -3.34 26.61
N ALA A 290 16.79 -4.42 25.89
CA ALA A 290 16.72 -4.43 24.43
C ALA A 290 15.29 -4.18 23.94
N LYS A 291 14.28 -4.75 24.62
CA LYS A 291 12.87 -4.49 24.33
C LYS A 291 12.47 -3.03 24.58
N VAL A 292 12.85 -2.48 25.73
CA VAL A 292 12.60 -1.06 26.07
C VAL A 292 13.29 -0.12 25.09
N THR A 293 14.52 -0.43 24.69
CA THR A 293 15.28 0.32 23.68
C THR A 293 14.61 0.28 22.32
N ALA A 294 14.14 -0.88 21.86
CA ALA A 294 13.42 -1.00 20.61
C ALA A 294 12.15 -0.13 20.60
N LEU A 295 11.31 -0.25 21.64
CA LEU A 295 10.09 0.55 21.78
C LEU A 295 10.36 2.05 21.98
N GLY A 296 11.43 2.39 22.71
CA GLY A 296 11.87 3.77 22.90
C GLY A 296 12.28 4.43 21.58
N ASN A 297 13.01 3.71 20.72
CA ASN A 297 13.37 4.18 19.39
C ASN A 297 12.14 4.32 18.48
N GLU A 298 11.19 3.38 18.53
CA GLU A 298 9.92 3.51 17.78
C GLU A 298 9.10 4.74 18.21
N CYS A 299 9.11 5.07 19.50
CA CYS A 299 8.46 6.26 20.05
C CYS A 299 9.31 7.54 19.95
N SER A 300 10.45 7.50 19.25
CA SER A 300 11.41 8.61 19.13
C SER A 300 11.82 9.22 20.49
N LEU A 301 11.84 8.41 21.55
CA LEU A 301 12.10 8.83 22.94
C LEU A 301 11.24 10.02 23.40
N SER A 302 10.04 10.17 22.83
CA SER A 302 9.12 11.23 23.19
C SER A 302 8.68 11.08 24.65
N PRO A 303 8.73 12.13 25.48
CA PRO A 303 8.31 12.05 26.88
C PRO A 303 6.83 11.69 27.05
N ARG A 304 6.04 11.79 25.97
CA ARG A 304 4.62 11.41 25.95
C ARG A 304 4.39 9.91 25.90
N CYS A 305 5.36 9.14 25.42
CA CYS A 305 5.27 7.68 25.27
C CYS A 305 6.41 6.95 25.98
N PHE A 306 7.46 7.67 26.37
CA PHE A 306 8.62 7.14 27.05
C PHE A 306 8.81 7.89 28.39
N PRO A 307 8.09 7.48 29.46
CA PRO A 307 8.15 8.14 30.76
C PRO A 307 9.45 7.76 31.46
N LEU A 308 10.54 8.46 31.11
CA LEU A 308 11.91 8.10 31.49
C LEU A 308 12.08 7.87 33.00
N ALA A 309 11.57 8.76 33.85
CA ALA A 309 11.72 8.63 35.30
C ALA A 309 11.02 7.36 35.85
N TYR A 310 9.83 7.05 35.33
CA TYR A 310 9.10 5.84 35.68
C TYR A 310 9.85 4.59 35.20
N LEU A 311 10.27 4.57 33.94
CA LEU A 311 10.98 3.45 33.34
C LEU A 311 12.31 3.17 34.05
N THR A 312 13.13 4.19 34.31
CA THR A 312 14.39 4.03 35.06
C THR A 312 14.12 3.39 36.41
N ARG A 313 13.17 3.93 37.18
CA ARG A 313 12.80 3.36 38.49
C ARG A 313 12.36 1.90 38.38
N GLN A 314 11.49 1.58 37.42
CA GLN A 314 10.96 0.24 37.26
C GLN A 314 12.02 -0.77 36.80
N LEU A 315 12.93 -0.35 35.93
CA LEU A 315 14.06 -1.16 35.46
C LEU A 315 15.03 -1.45 36.60
N GLU A 316 15.32 -0.46 37.45
CA GLU A 316 16.17 -0.66 38.63
C GLU A 316 15.54 -1.61 39.65
N ILE A 317 14.25 -1.43 39.96
CA ILE A 317 13.52 -2.33 40.85
C ILE A 317 13.58 -3.78 40.34
N ARG A 318 13.38 -3.97 39.03
CA ARG A 318 13.44 -5.30 38.39
C ARG A 318 14.87 -5.87 38.38
N CYS A 319 15.88 -5.03 38.11
CA CYS A 319 17.30 -5.40 38.19
C CYS A 319 17.66 -5.91 39.59
N CYS A 320 17.27 -5.18 40.64
CA CYS A 320 17.47 -5.58 42.04
C CYS A 320 16.74 -6.89 42.39
N ARG A 321 15.49 -7.06 41.94
CA ARG A 321 14.72 -8.28 42.19
C ARG A 321 15.36 -9.51 41.53
N LEU A 322 15.92 -9.34 40.33
CA LEU A 322 16.64 -10.39 39.61
C LEU A 322 18.04 -10.66 40.18
N LYS A 323 18.59 -9.74 40.97
CA LYS A 323 20.00 -9.74 41.43
C LYS A 323 20.99 -9.69 40.25
N ALA A 324 20.64 -8.94 39.22
CA ALA A 324 21.53 -8.66 38.10
C ALA A 324 22.56 -7.57 38.48
N ASP A 325 23.58 -7.39 37.65
CA ASP A 325 24.57 -6.31 37.83
C ASP A 325 23.90 -4.92 37.76
N PRO A 326 24.01 -4.08 38.81
CA PRO A 326 23.43 -2.73 38.86
C PRO A 326 23.92 -1.80 37.73
N ALA A 327 25.10 -2.05 37.15
CA ALA A 327 25.64 -1.22 36.08
C ALA A 327 24.87 -1.38 34.75
N ILE A 328 24.10 -2.47 34.57
CA ILE A 328 23.45 -2.78 33.30
C ILE A 328 22.43 -1.71 32.92
N VAL A 329 21.56 -1.30 33.84
CA VAL A 329 20.47 -0.35 33.55
C VAL A 329 21.02 1.01 33.12
N SER A 330 21.92 1.58 33.93
CA SER A 330 22.52 2.90 33.65
C SER A 330 23.37 2.90 32.37
N SER A 331 24.11 1.80 32.10
CA SER A 331 24.91 1.67 30.88
C SER A 331 24.05 1.61 29.62
N GLU A 332 22.96 0.85 29.62
CA GLU A 332 22.06 0.72 28.47
C GLU A 332 21.18 1.96 28.24
N LEU A 333 20.74 2.64 29.31
CA LEU A 333 20.05 3.92 29.14
C LEU A 333 20.97 4.99 28.54
N THR A 334 22.25 4.97 28.89
CA THR A 334 23.25 5.86 28.27
C THR A 334 23.52 5.45 26.81
N SER A 335 23.54 4.15 26.50
CA SER A 335 23.70 3.62 25.14
C SER A 335 22.53 4.01 24.22
N LEU A 336 21.32 4.12 24.80
CA LEU A 336 20.10 4.63 24.14
C LEU A 336 20.17 6.13 23.76
N GLY A 337 21.21 6.85 24.21
CA GLY A 337 21.40 8.28 23.93
C GLY A 337 20.74 9.20 24.97
N ILE A 338 20.32 8.68 26.12
CA ILE A 338 19.83 9.50 27.23
C ILE A 338 21.03 10.20 27.88
N ALA A 339 20.97 11.52 27.96
CA ALA A 339 22.04 12.32 28.53
C ALA A 339 22.27 11.97 30.01
N LEU A 340 23.52 11.65 30.37
CA LEU A 340 23.92 11.29 31.73
C LEU A 340 23.43 12.28 32.82
N PRO A 341 23.47 13.61 32.61
CA PRO A 341 22.92 14.55 33.60
C PRO A 341 21.44 14.31 33.92
N LYS A 342 20.63 13.97 32.91
CA LYS A 342 19.21 13.67 33.12
C LYS A 342 19.00 12.37 33.91
N LEU A 343 19.87 11.39 33.71
CA LEU A 343 19.82 10.15 34.50
C LEU A 343 20.18 10.44 35.96
N ILE A 344 21.24 11.22 36.20
CA ILE A 344 21.64 11.64 37.56
C ILE A 344 20.48 12.35 38.26
N ASP A 345 19.83 13.32 37.60
CA ASP A 345 18.68 14.04 38.15
C ASP A 345 17.49 13.12 38.51
N ILE A 346 17.38 11.95 37.87
CA ILE A 346 16.35 10.95 38.16
C ILE A 346 16.79 10.07 39.32
N TYR A 347 18.05 9.65 39.37
CA TYR A 347 18.60 8.83 40.47
C TYR A 347 18.68 9.60 41.80
N ASP A 348 18.81 10.93 41.74
CA ASP A 348 18.82 11.79 42.93
C ASP A 348 17.45 11.97 43.59
N LYS A 349 16.35 11.55 42.93
CA LYS A 349 14.96 11.72 43.40
C LYS A 349 14.37 10.45 44.02
#